data_AF-A0A7S0M4V9-F1
#
_entry.id   AF-A0A7S0M4V9-F1
#
_cell.length_a   1.000
_cell.length_b   1.000
_cell.length_c   1.000
_cell.angle_alpha   90.00
_cell.angle_beta   90.00
_cell.angle_gamma   90.00
#
_symmetry.space_group_name_H-M   'P 1'
#
loop_
_entity.id
_entity.type
_entity.pdbx_description
1 polymer ?
#
loop_
_entity_poly.entity_id
_entity_poly.type
_entity_poly.pdbx_seq_one_letter_code
_entity_poly.pdbx_strand_id
1 'polypeptide(L)'
;DQNNFYANCSGSGACEDITDLSDGMGTEVYDDDSLIQEVSFADPSGPTNPDCTGRTSNLARFCSNINLFGRLGGFRELKAELERSDPPPLVSRIKLILAPVHEIKEFLVNDFLLWFTTVNERVFEAMISMSDEDLKSDYRTASDAIVYMSTLYRYTDRPDAAQLADTRRLQFALKGFKSQFLERRLASLNDINEILESLDSKESARDEEYGPFWVTKDFMCEWLEQNKILDMIFTRNLHLEVLKRSYKIMTFLALNGKIRAGEVEMIWEVATGKHETIQKNIYDLLLQTTRYLKPEILKIMVDLIRALPHGSYSQQHIDMLRMISGILISIGSKKPFEFQF
;
A
#
# COMPACT_ATOMS: atom_id res chain seq x y z
N ASP A 1 -40.99 -37.48 18.93
CA ASP A 1 -41.08 -36.73 20.19
C ASP A 1 -39.84 -35.86 20.34
N GLN A 2 -39.85 -34.67 19.74
CA GLN A 2 -40.26 -33.40 20.35
C GLN A 2 -39.49 -33.07 21.64
N ASN A 3 -38.55 -32.14 21.55
CA ASN A 3 -38.66 -30.90 22.34
C ASN A 3 -37.77 -29.78 21.78
N ASN A 4 -38.45 -28.74 21.31
CA ASN A 4 -37.94 -27.40 21.08
C ASN A 4 -37.65 -26.72 22.42
N PHE A 5 -36.58 -25.93 22.49
CA PHE A 5 -36.55 -24.71 23.30
C PHE A 5 -35.84 -23.61 22.52
N TYR A 6 -36.62 -22.63 22.06
CA TYR A 6 -36.15 -21.30 21.68
C TYR A 6 -36.01 -20.46 22.95
N ALA A 7 -34.90 -19.75 23.09
CA ALA A 7 -34.81 -18.56 23.94
C ALA A 7 -34.02 -17.48 23.21
N ASN A 8 -34.74 -16.41 22.86
CA ASN A 8 -34.21 -15.14 22.38
C ASN A 8 -33.33 -14.49 23.46
N CYS A 9 -32.15 -14.03 23.08
CA CYS A 9 -31.49 -12.89 23.71
C CYS A 9 -30.85 -12.01 22.62
N SER A 10 -31.53 -10.92 22.32
CA SER A 10 -31.02 -9.74 21.64
C SER A 10 -30.00 -9.02 22.53
N GLY A 11 -28.81 -8.74 22.01
CA GLY A 11 -27.80 -7.91 22.67
C GLY A 11 -26.70 -7.54 21.68
N SER A 12 -26.56 -6.24 21.43
CA SER A 12 -25.57 -5.61 20.56
C SER A 12 -24.13 -5.96 20.93
N GLY A 13 -23.29 -6.28 19.94
CA GLY A 13 -21.85 -6.36 20.07
C GLY A 13 -21.21 -6.34 18.69
N ALA A 14 -20.49 -5.27 18.39
CA ALA A 14 -19.72 -5.10 17.18
C ALA A 14 -18.51 -6.07 17.14
N CYS A 15 -17.97 -6.23 15.92
CA CYS A 15 -16.80 -7.02 15.53
C CYS A 15 -17.10 -8.49 15.28
N GLU A 16 -17.19 -8.86 14.01
CA GLU A 16 -16.26 -9.76 13.29
C GLU A 16 -16.85 -9.98 11.88
N ASP A 17 -15.97 -9.98 10.87
CA ASP A 17 -16.13 -10.55 9.52
C ASP A 17 -15.23 -9.80 8.52
N ILE A 18 -13.93 -10.07 8.62
CA ILE A 18 -13.01 -10.08 7.47
C ILE A 18 -12.29 -11.41 7.53
N THR A 19 -13.02 -12.47 7.24
CA THR A 19 -12.50 -13.80 6.93
C THR A 19 -13.39 -14.33 5.83
N ASP A 20 -12.92 -14.20 4.59
CA ASP A 20 -13.16 -15.14 3.48
C ASP A 20 -12.65 -14.52 2.17
N LEU A 21 -11.34 -14.61 1.98
CA LEU A 21 -10.69 -14.64 0.67
C LEU A 21 -9.61 -15.74 0.70
N SER A 22 -10.04 -16.95 1.05
CA SER A 22 -9.27 -18.17 0.81
C SER A 22 -10.11 -19.13 -0.03
N ASP A 23 -10.45 -18.71 -1.25
CA ASP A 23 -10.89 -19.66 -2.26
C ASP A 23 -9.67 -20.16 -3.02
N GLY A 24 -9.39 -21.45 -2.81
CA GLY A 24 -8.21 -22.14 -3.30
C GLY A 24 -8.13 -22.17 -4.81
N MET A 25 -7.04 -21.65 -5.35
CA MET A 25 -6.49 -22.06 -6.64
C MET A 25 -4.96 -22.07 -6.59
N GLY A 26 -4.38 -23.28 -6.53
CA GLY A 26 -3.07 -23.58 -7.13
C GLY A 26 -1.82 -23.33 -6.30
N THR A 27 -1.67 -23.95 -5.12
CA THR A 27 -0.39 -24.03 -4.40
C THR A 27 0.29 -25.40 -4.46
N GLU A 28 -0.36 -26.44 -5.00
CA GLU A 28 0.08 -27.84 -4.79
C GLU A 28 1.19 -28.36 -5.73
N VAL A 29 1.70 -27.59 -6.70
CA VAL A 29 2.59 -28.15 -7.75
C VAL A 29 4.08 -27.80 -7.58
N TYR A 30 4.44 -26.85 -6.72
CA TYR A 30 5.81 -26.29 -6.70
C TYR A 30 6.66 -26.63 -5.47
N ASP A 31 6.17 -27.49 -4.59
CA ASP A 31 6.85 -27.83 -3.33
C ASP A 31 7.77 -29.07 -3.43
N ASP A 32 7.95 -29.61 -4.64
CA ASP A 32 8.80 -30.77 -4.87
C ASP A 32 10.27 -30.38 -5.10
N ASP A 33 11.09 -30.54 -4.05
CA ASP A 33 12.54 -30.35 -4.06
C ASP A 33 13.27 -31.23 -5.11
N SER A 34 12.62 -32.26 -5.65
CA SER A 34 13.17 -33.13 -6.69
C SER A 34 13.32 -32.42 -8.04
N LEU A 35 12.50 -31.40 -8.32
CA LEU A 35 12.52 -30.64 -9.57
C LEU A 35 13.79 -29.79 -9.75
N ILE A 36 14.59 -29.58 -8.70
CA ILE A 36 15.67 -28.56 -8.70
C ILE A 36 17.06 -29.17 -8.82
N GLN A 37 17.19 -30.49 -8.66
CA GLN A 37 18.49 -31.15 -8.77
C GLN A 37 19.02 -31.19 -10.22
N GLU A 38 18.13 -31.07 -11.22
CA GLU A 38 18.47 -31.15 -12.64
C GLU A 38 18.30 -29.82 -13.40
N VAL A 39 17.82 -28.76 -12.74
CA VAL A 39 17.47 -27.48 -13.39
C VAL A 39 18.62 -26.49 -13.36
N SER A 40 18.76 -25.72 -14.45
CA SER A 40 19.59 -24.52 -14.47
C SER A 40 18.88 -23.43 -13.68
N PHE A 41 19.47 -22.98 -12.57
CA PHE A 41 18.94 -21.91 -11.70
C PHE A 41 18.95 -20.54 -12.39
N ALA A 42 19.93 -20.30 -13.25
CA ALA A 42 20.09 -19.05 -14.00
C ALA A 42 20.39 -19.30 -15.48
N ASP A 43 19.88 -18.43 -16.34
CA ASP A 43 20.06 -18.49 -17.79
C ASP A 43 20.63 -17.17 -18.33
N PRO A 44 21.74 -17.18 -19.09
CA PRO A 44 22.31 -15.99 -19.72
C PRO A 44 21.41 -15.35 -20.81
N SER A 45 20.32 -16.01 -21.21
CA SER A 45 19.37 -15.56 -22.25
C SER A 45 18.21 -14.68 -21.75
N GLY A 46 18.30 -14.12 -20.54
CA GLY A 46 17.36 -13.11 -20.01
C GLY A 46 17.01 -11.98 -21.01
N PRO A 47 15.94 -11.20 -20.77
CA PRO A 47 15.15 -10.50 -21.80
C PRO A 47 16.04 -9.89 -22.87
N THR A 48 15.97 -10.50 -24.04
CA THR A 48 16.93 -10.33 -25.13
C THR A 48 17.10 -8.86 -25.50
N ASN A 49 18.19 -8.23 -25.05
CA ASN A 49 18.64 -6.97 -25.60
C ASN A 49 19.61 -7.28 -26.76
N PRO A 50 19.19 -7.07 -28.04
CA PRO A 50 19.92 -7.55 -29.21
C PRO A 50 21.28 -6.89 -29.46
N ASP A 51 21.65 -5.85 -28.70
CA ASP A 51 22.89 -5.07 -28.93
C ASP A 51 24.15 -5.57 -28.18
N CYS A 52 24.09 -6.70 -27.48
CA CYS A 52 25.18 -7.14 -26.59
C CYS A 52 26.08 -8.25 -27.17
N THR A 53 26.73 -8.03 -28.32
CA THR A 53 27.64 -9.03 -28.92
C THR A 53 29.03 -9.12 -28.26
N GLY A 54 29.33 -8.32 -27.22
CA GLY A 54 30.60 -8.34 -26.48
C GLY A 54 30.52 -8.64 -24.97
N ARG A 55 29.32 -8.69 -24.37
CA ARG A 55 29.11 -8.93 -22.91
C ARG A 55 28.88 -10.40 -22.54
N THR A 56 28.90 -11.29 -23.53
CA THR A 56 28.42 -12.68 -23.43
C THR A 56 29.25 -13.58 -22.50
N SER A 57 30.57 -13.38 -22.40
CA SER A 57 31.44 -14.26 -21.59
C SER A 57 31.36 -14.00 -20.08
N ASN A 58 31.26 -12.74 -19.65
CA ASN A 58 31.18 -12.39 -18.23
C ASN A 58 29.80 -12.74 -17.66
N LEU A 59 28.73 -12.49 -18.43
CA LEU A 59 27.38 -12.89 -18.06
C LEU A 59 27.24 -14.41 -17.94
N ALA A 60 27.79 -15.16 -18.91
CA ALA A 60 27.81 -16.62 -18.85
C ALA A 60 28.59 -17.16 -17.64
N ARG A 61 29.72 -16.54 -17.28
CA ARG A 61 30.47 -16.89 -16.06
C ARG A 61 29.67 -16.58 -14.80
N PHE A 62 28.98 -15.45 -14.76
CA PHE A 62 28.12 -15.09 -13.63
C PHE A 62 26.98 -16.08 -13.44
N CYS A 63 26.24 -16.42 -14.51
CA CYS A 63 25.20 -17.45 -14.47
C CYS A 63 25.77 -18.83 -14.09
N SER A 64 26.98 -19.16 -14.55
CA SER A 64 27.67 -20.40 -14.16
C SER A 64 27.96 -20.46 -12.65
N ASN A 65 28.33 -19.33 -12.03
CA ASN A 65 28.54 -19.24 -10.59
C ASN A 65 27.21 -19.37 -9.81
N ILE A 66 26.13 -18.76 -10.29
CA ILE A 66 24.78 -18.92 -9.70
C ILE A 66 24.37 -20.40 -9.75
N ASN A 67 24.53 -21.03 -10.91
CA ASN A 67 24.22 -22.45 -11.11
C ASN A 67 25.11 -23.37 -10.25
N LEU A 68 26.39 -23.03 -10.08
CA LEU A 68 27.29 -23.77 -9.19
C LEU A 68 26.84 -23.66 -7.72
N PHE A 69 26.48 -22.45 -7.26
CA PHE A 69 25.94 -22.25 -5.91
C PHE A 69 24.67 -23.06 -5.67
N GLY A 70 23.75 -23.06 -6.64
CA GLY A 70 22.54 -23.88 -6.60
C GLY A 70 22.82 -25.39 -6.55
N ARG A 71 23.73 -25.91 -7.40
CA ARG A 71 24.14 -27.32 -7.41
C ARG A 71 24.83 -27.78 -6.12
N LEU A 72 25.54 -26.87 -5.44
CA LEU A 72 26.12 -27.13 -4.13
C LEU A 72 25.08 -27.10 -2.99
N GLY A 73 23.80 -26.89 -3.30
CA GLY A 73 22.70 -26.86 -2.32
C GLY A 73 22.48 -25.50 -1.68
N GLY A 74 23.19 -24.45 -2.10
CA GLY A 74 23.14 -23.14 -1.45
C GLY A 74 21.74 -22.54 -1.36
N PHE A 75 20.96 -22.55 -2.46
CA PHE A 75 19.58 -22.05 -2.44
C PHE A 75 18.65 -22.92 -1.59
N ARG A 76 18.87 -24.24 -1.55
CA ARG A 76 18.09 -25.14 -0.70
C ARG A 76 18.27 -24.81 0.77
N GLU A 77 19.51 -24.57 1.20
CA GLU A 77 19.79 -24.15 2.58
C GLU A 77 19.18 -22.77 2.90
N LEU A 78 19.21 -21.83 1.95
CA LEU A 78 18.56 -20.52 2.11
C LEU A 78 17.04 -20.66 2.28
N LYS A 79 16.37 -21.44 1.42
CA LYS A 79 14.93 -21.70 1.51
C LYS A 79 14.58 -22.44 2.81
N ALA A 80 15.33 -23.50 3.12
CA ALA A 80 15.13 -24.28 4.34
C ALA A 80 15.26 -23.40 5.59
N GLU A 81 16.21 -22.47 5.66
CA GLU A 81 16.31 -21.56 6.82
C GLU A 81 15.07 -20.67 7.00
N LEU A 82 14.42 -20.25 5.91
CA LEU A 82 13.16 -19.51 5.95
C LEU A 82 11.98 -20.38 6.42
N GLU A 83 12.05 -21.70 6.21
CA GLU A 83 10.99 -22.66 6.54
C GLU A 83 11.13 -23.31 7.92
N ARG A 84 12.37 -23.54 8.37
CA ARG A 84 12.71 -24.45 9.47
C ARG A 84 12.45 -23.88 10.88
N SER A 85 12.03 -22.63 11.00
CA SER A 85 12.04 -21.93 12.29
C SER A 85 10.63 -21.72 12.84
N ASP A 86 10.34 -22.38 13.97
CA ASP A 86 9.27 -22.00 14.91
C ASP A 86 9.92 -21.65 16.26
N PRO A 87 9.97 -20.37 16.67
CA PRO A 87 9.40 -19.19 16.00
C PRO A 87 10.16 -18.81 14.71
N PRO A 88 9.55 -18.01 13.80
CA PRO A 88 10.18 -17.57 12.55
C PRO A 88 11.56 -16.91 12.76
N PRO A 89 12.44 -16.90 11.74
CA PRO A 89 13.74 -16.24 11.86
C PRO A 89 13.58 -14.74 12.10
N LEU A 90 14.59 -14.12 12.72
CA LEU A 90 14.63 -12.66 12.87
C LEU A 90 14.48 -11.98 11.50
N VAL A 91 13.73 -10.88 11.46
CA VAL A 91 13.47 -10.09 10.24
C VAL A 91 14.76 -9.69 9.52
N SER A 92 15.80 -9.32 10.27
CA SER A 92 17.12 -9.01 9.72
C SER A 92 17.75 -10.21 9.00
N ARG A 93 17.57 -11.42 9.51
CA ARG A 93 18.04 -12.66 8.88
C ARG A 93 17.22 -13.00 7.64
N ILE A 94 15.89 -12.83 7.69
CA ILE A 94 15.02 -13.00 6.52
C ILE A 94 15.47 -12.05 5.41
N LYS A 95 15.64 -10.75 5.70
CA LYS A 95 16.12 -9.76 4.71
C LYS A 95 17.48 -10.17 4.13
N LEU A 96 18.42 -10.62 4.97
CA LEU A 96 19.75 -11.05 4.53
C LEU A 96 19.70 -12.25 3.57
N ILE A 97 18.76 -13.17 3.76
CA ILE A 97 18.54 -14.32 2.89
C ILE A 97 17.88 -13.90 1.57
N LEU A 98 16.89 -13.01 1.62
CA LEU A 98 16.15 -12.57 0.43
C LEU A 98 16.98 -11.64 -0.47
N ALA A 99 17.81 -10.78 0.12
CA ALA A 99 18.60 -9.79 -0.60
C ALA A 99 19.42 -10.39 -1.77
N PRO A 100 20.29 -11.39 -1.60
CA PRO A 100 21.09 -11.93 -2.70
C PRO A 100 20.22 -12.53 -3.82
N VAL A 101 19.07 -13.11 -3.51
CA VAL A 101 18.14 -13.66 -4.51
C VAL A 101 17.45 -12.52 -5.27
N HIS A 102 17.03 -11.48 -4.56
CA HIS A 102 16.45 -10.27 -5.13
C HIS A 102 17.40 -9.54 -6.09
N GLU A 103 18.68 -9.43 -5.74
CA GLU A 103 19.68 -8.74 -6.58
C GLU A 103 19.96 -9.48 -7.90
N ILE A 104 19.76 -10.80 -7.94
CA ILE A 104 20.05 -11.62 -9.14
C ILE A 104 18.78 -12.04 -9.90
N LYS A 105 17.60 -11.54 -9.53
CA LYS A 105 16.28 -11.92 -10.06
C LYS A 105 16.19 -11.96 -11.58
N GLU A 106 16.83 -11.04 -12.29
CA GLU A 106 16.81 -10.94 -13.76
C GLU A 106 17.50 -12.11 -14.46
N PHE A 107 18.37 -12.83 -13.76
CA PHE A 107 19.10 -13.98 -14.28
C PHE A 107 18.46 -15.30 -13.91
N LEU A 108 17.55 -15.31 -12.95
CA LEU A 108 16.95 -16.53 -12.41
C LEU A 108 15.86 -17.03 -13.36
N VAL A 109 15.81 -18.35 -13.54
CA VAL A 109 14.75 -18.97 -14.34
C VAL A 109 13.43 -18.97 -13.57
N ASN A 110 12.31 -18.92 -14.30
CA ASN A 110 10.97 -18.90 -13.71
C ASN A 110 10.71 -20.10 -12.78
N ASP A 111 11.13 -21.31 -13.16
CA ASP A 111 10.95 -22.52 -12.33
C ASP A 111 11.61 -22.39 -10.95
N PHE A 112 12.80 -21.77 -10.90
CA PHE A 112 13.47 -21.47 -9.64
C PHE A 112 12.68 -20.45 -8.81
N LEU A 113 12.21 -19.37 -9.44
CA LEU A 113 11.45 -18.34 -8.74
C LEU A 113 10.14 -18.90 -8.20
N LEU A 114 9.43 -19.73 -8.97
CA LEU A 114 8.21 -20.42 -8.54
C LEU A 114 8.43 -21.27 -7.29
N TRP A 115 9.53 -22.03 -7.24
CA TRP A 115 9.89 -22.79 -6.06
C TRP A 115 10.35 -21.92 -4.89
N PHE A 116 11.27 -20.98 -5.11
CA PHE A 116 11.85 -20.19 -4.02
C PHE A 116 10.78 -19.34 -3.35
N THR A 117 9.82 -18.83 -4.13
CA THR A 117 8.74 -17.98 -3.62
C THR A 117 7.69 -18.74 -2.83
N THR A 118 7.70 -20.08 -2.72
CA THR A 118 6.72 -20.80 -1.88
C THR A 118 6.82 -20.43 -0.38
N VAL A 119 7.98 -19.94 0.07
CA VAL A 119 8.21 -19.46 1.45
C VAL A 119 7.51 -18.15 1.80
N ASN A 120 6.82 -17.53 0.84
CA ASN A 120 6.20 -16.22 1.01
C ASN A 120 5.24 -16.15 2.19
N GLU A 121 4.39 -17.16 2.36
CA GLU A 121 3.43 -17.18 3.48
C GLU A 121 4.17 -17.04 4.80
N ARG A 122 5.18 -17.88 5.02
CA ARG A 122 6.02 -17.84 6.22
C ARG A 122 6.74 -16.51 6.40
N VAL A 123 7.33 -15.98 5.32
CA VAL A 123 8.02 -14.68 5.34
C VAL A 123 7.04 -13.57 5.73
N PHE A 124 5.85 -13.56 5.17
CA PHE A 124 4.86 -12.53 5.44
C PHE A 124 4.24 -12.66 6.83
N GLU A 125 3.93 -13.89 7.27
CA GLU A 125 3.49 -14.20 8.63
C GLU A 125 4.50 -13.69 9.67
N ALA A 126 5.80 -13.85 9.42
CA ALA A 126 6.86 -13.35 10.30
C ALA A 126 6.83 -11.81 10.42
N MET A 127 6.54 -11.07 9.34
CA MET A 127 6.44 -9.61 9.36
C MET A 127 5.13 -9.12 9.99
N ILE A 128 4.01 -9.76 9.66
CA ILE A 128 2.69 -9.34 10.12
C ILE A 128 2.44 -9.73 11.59
N SER A 129 3.15 -10.71 12.13
CA SER A 129 3.05 -11.14 13.54
C SER A 129 3.97 -10.37 14.49
N MET A 130 4.87 -9.53 13.97
CA MET A 130 5.78 -8.70 14.79
C MET A 130 5.03 -7.88 15.83
N SER A 131 5.58 -7.82 17.04
CA SER A 131 5.04 -6.97 18.10
C SER A 131 5.26 -5.48 17.80
N ASP A 132 4.51 -4.63 18.49
CA ASP A 132 4.73 -3.18 18.42
C ASP A 132 6.11 -2.76 18.95
N GLU A 133 6.81 -3.57 19.76
CA GLU A 133 8.19 -3.23 20.18
C GLU A 133 9.18 -3.62 19.07
N ASP A 134 9.05 -4.81 18.47
CA ASP A 134 9.96 -5.26 17.39
C ASP A 134 9.84 -4.38 16.14
N LEU A 135 8.62 -3.97 15.80
CA LEU A 135 8.40 -3.05 14.70
C LEU A 135 9.15 -1.71 14.91
N LYS A 136 9.54 -1.35 16.14
CA LYS A 136 10.13 -0.03 16.44
C LYS A 136 11.52 0.09 15.85
N SER A 137 12.31 -0.97 15.99
CA SER A 137 13.65 -1.09 15.42
C SER A 137 13.61 -1.58 13.98
N ASP A 138 12.69 -2.51 13.67
CA ASP A 138 12.84 -3.35 12.47
C ASP A 138 11.81 -3.07 11.38
N TYR A 139 10.96 -2.03 11.50
CA TYR A 139 9.95 -1.71 10.47
C TYR A 139 10.55 -1.58 9.07
N ARG A 140 11.66 -0.84 8.93
CA ARG A 140 12.27 -0.63 7.61
C ARG A 140 12.83 -1.95 7.06
N THR A 141 13.43 -2.76 7.91
CA THR A 141 13.98 -4.07 7.53
C THR A 141 12.87 -5.03 7.08
N ALA A 142 11.74 -5.03 7.78
CA ALA A 142 10.55 -5.79 7.43
C ALA A 142 9.92 -5.30 6.12
N SER A 143 9.78 -3.97 5.96
CA SER A 143 9.28 -3.35 4.72
C SER A 143 10.17 -3.73 3.52
N ASP A 144 11.50 -3.62 3.65
CA ASP A 144 12.43 -4.03 2.60
C ASP A 144 12.31 -5.54 2.27
N ALA A 145 12.13 -6.41 3.27
CA ALA A 145 11.93 -7.84 3.03
C ALA A 145 10.63 -8.14 2.26
N ILE A 146 9.55 -7.41 2.56
CA ILE A 146 8.29 -7.50 1.81
C ILE A 146 8.45 -6.99 0.40
N VAL A 147 9.21 -5.91 0.19
CA VAL A 147 9.53 -5.40 -1.15
C VAL A 147 10.33 -6.45 -1.92
N TYR A 148 11.38 -7.04 -1.33
CA TYR A 148 12.17 -8.08 -1.99
C TYR A 148 11.33 -9.28 -2.41
N MET A 149 10.50 -9.79 -1.50
CA MET A 149 9.60 -10.90 -1.81
C MET A 149 8.58 -10.51 -2.89
N SER A 150 7.98 -9.33 -2.78
CA SER A 150 7.02 -8.81 -3.77
C SER A 150 7.63 -8.71 -5.17
N THR A 151 8.87 -8.23 -5.27
CA THR A 151 9.58 -8.16 -6.54
C THR A 151 9.88 -9.55 -7.09
N LEU A 152 10.35 -10.49 -6.26
CA LEU A 152 10.57 -11.88 -6.69
C LEU A 152 9.29 -12.53 -7.23
N TYR A 153 8.15 -12.30 -6.58
CA TYR A 153 6.85 -12.77 -7.08
C TYR A 153 6.54 -12.23 -8.47
N ARG A 154 6.76 -10.94 -8.72
CA ARG A 154 6.44 -10.31 -10.01
C ARG A 154 7.33 -10.77 -11.16
N TYR A 155 8.47 -11.38 -10.85
CA TYR A 155 9.34 -12.04 -11.84
C TYR A 155 8.91 -13.48 -12.15
N THR A 156 7.88 -14.00 -11.46
CA THR A 156 7.28 -15.29 -11.80
C THR A 156 6.19 -15.12 -12.86
N ASP A 157 5.94 -16.18 -13.62
CA ASP A 157 4.82 -16.29 -14.56
C ASP A 157 3.46 -16.58 -13.87
N ARG A 158 3.37 -16.44 -12.53
CA ARG A 158 2.12 -16.70 -11.81
C ARG A 158 1.07 -15.64 -12.16
N PRO A 159 -0.19 -16.06 -12.44
CA PRO A 159 -1.26 -15.11 -12.77
C PRO A 159 -1.64 -14.20 -11.60
N ASP A 160 -1.42 -14.64 -10.36
CA ASP A 160 -1.76 -13.92 -9.11
C ASP A 160 -0.59 -13.10 -8.54
N ALA A 161 0.61 -13.16 -9.15
CA ALA A 161 1.84 -12.57 -8.60
C ALA A 161 1.69 -11.09 -8.24
N ALA A 162 1.21 -10.28 -9.18
CA ALA A 162 1.05 -8.85 -9.01
C ALA A 162 0.05 -8.50 -7.90
N GLN A 163 -1.08 -9.22 -7.86
CA GLN A 163 -2.14 -9.04 -6.87
C GLN A 163 -1.64 -9.37 -5.46
N LEU A 164 -0.97 -10.51 -5.32
CA LEU A 164 -0.46 -10.97 -4.03
C LEU A 164 0.62 -10.02 -3.49
N ALA A 165 1.55 -9.60 -4.36
CA ALA A 165 2.60 -8.65 -4.02
C ALA A 165 2.03 -7.30 -3.54
N ASP A 166 1.07 -6.74 -4.29
CA ASP A 166 0.43 -5.47 -3.93
C ASP A 166 -0.36 -5.56 -2.62
N THR A 167 -1.13 -6.64 -2.46
CA THR A 167 -1.98 -6.85 -1.28
C THR A 167 -1.15 -6.96 -0.01
N ARG A 168 -0.04 -7.71 -0.05
CA ARG A 168 0.87 -7.86 1.11
C ARG A 168 1.56 -6.56 1.48
N ARG A 169 2.01 -5.79 0.48
CA ARG A 169 2.60 -4.46 0.70
C ARG A 169 1.60 -3.53 1.40
N LEU A 170 0.35 -3.48 0.94
CA LEU A 170 -0.71 -2.69 1.56
C LEU A 170 -1.04 -3.16 2.99
N GLN A 171 -1.15 -4.47 3.20
CA GLN A 171 -1.45 -5.04 4.53
C GLN A 171 -0.36 -4.68 5.56
N PHE A 172 0.92 -4.76 5.18
CA PHE A 172 2.00 -4.40 6.09
C PHE A 172 2.10 -2.89 6.34
N ALA A 173 1.91 -2.07 5.31
CA ALA A 173 1.82 -0.62 5.47
C ALA A 173 0.67 -0.24 6.43
N LEU A 174 -0.49 -0.89 6.33
CA LEU A 174 -1.58 -0.67 7.26
C LEU A 174 -1.22 -1.04 8.71
N LYS A 175 -0.52 -2.16 8.92
CA LYS A 175 -0.05 -2.58 10.26
C LYS A 175 0.84 -1.49 10.87
N GLY A 176 1.82 -0.99 10.13
CA GLY A 176 2.69 0.08 10.62
C GLY A 176 1.94 1.40 10.83
N PHE A 177 0.96 1.72 9.98
CA PHE A 177 0.16 2.93 10.12
C PHE A 177 -0.79 2.90 11.32
N LYS A 178 -1.27 1.72 11.73
CA LYS A 178 -2.06 1.50 12.95
C LYS A 178 -1.24 1.58 14.23
N SER A 179 0.08 1.60 14.11
CA SER A 179 0.96 1.52 15.25
C SER A 179 1.01 2.82 16.08
N GLN A 180 1.33 2.71 17.36
CA GLN A 180 1.40 3.84 18.29
C GLN A 180 2.62 4.75 18.10
N PHE A 181 3.72 4.25 17.52
CA PHE A 181 4.94 5.07 17.33
C PHE A 181 4.88 5.88 16.04
N LEU A 182 5.21 7.17 16.17
CA LEU A 182 5.07 8.15 15.10
C LEU A 182 5.94 7.80 13.89
N GLU A 183 7.19 7.42 14.11
CA GLU A 183 8.16 7.13 13.04
C GLU A 183 7.64 6.04 12.11
N ARG A 184 6.99 5.01 12.66
CA ARG A 184 6.35 3.94 11.89
C ARG A 184 5.18 4.45 11.07
N ARG A 185 4.29 5.23 11.69
CA ARG A 185 3.15 5.82 10.98
C ARG A 185 3.61 6.66 9.80
N LEU A 186 4.69 7.44 9.97
CA LEU A 186 5.27 8.23 8.90
C LEU A 186 5.89 7.35 7.80
N ALA A 187 6.62 6.29 8.17
CA ALA A 187 7.19 5.35 7.21
C ALA A 187 6.10 4.62 6.41
N SER A 188 5.07 4.09 7.07
CA SER A 188 3.92 3.46 6.43
C SER A 188 3.12 4.40 5.54
N LEU A 189 2.98 5.66 5.95
CA LEU A 189 2.33 6.67 5.13
C LEU A 189 3.12 6.97 3.85
N ASN A 190 4.45 6.95 3.92
CA ASN A 190 5.29 7.02 2.72
C ASN A 190 5.10 5.79 1.85
N ASP A 191 5.07 4.58 2.42
CA ASP A 191 4.83 3.34 1.67
C ASP A 191 3.48 3.39 0.92
N ILE A 192 2.42 3.91 1.56
CA ILE A 192 1.10 4.14 0.92
C ILE A 192 1.21 5.18 -0.20
N ASN A 193 1.92 6.29 0.04
CA ASN A 193 2.11 7.33 -0.96
C ASN A 193 2.88 6.85 -2.20
N GLU A 194 3.87 5.97 -2.03
CA GLU A 194 4.60 5.34 -3.13
C GLU A 194 3.68 4.45 -3.97
N ILE A 195 2.76 3.69 -3.35
CA ILE A 195 1.74 2.90 -4.07
C ILE A 195 0.82 3.83 -4.87
N LEU A 196 0.43 4.98 -4.33
CA LEU A 196 -0.35 5.99 -5.06
C LEU A 196 0.46 6.58 -6.23
N GLU A 197 1.77 6.78 -6.08
CA GLU A 197 2.65 7.23 -7.18
C GLU A 197 2.68 6.24 -8.33
N SER A 198 2.78 4.94 -8.01
CA SER A 198 2.73 3.88 -9.01
C SER A 198 1.38 3.81 -9.74
N LEU A 199 0.28 4.25 -9.12
CA LEU A 199 -1.03 4.36 -9.78
C LEU A 199 -1.10 5.51 -10.79
N ASP A 200 -0.44 6.63 -10.47
CA ASP A 200 -0.38 7.79 -11.36
C ASP A 200 0.60 7.54 -12.52
N SER A 201 1.74 6.87 -12.27
CA SER A 201 2.76 6.57 -13.28
C SER A 201 2.34 5.51 -14.30
N LYS A 202 1.42 4.60 -13.92
CA LYS A 202 0.77 3.63 -14.82
C LYS A 202 0.13 4.28 -16.04
N GLU A 203 -0.32 5.53 -15.94
CA GLU A 203 -0.85 6.26 -17.09
C GLU A 203 0.25 6.74 -18.07
N SER A 204 1.53 6.69 -17.69
CA SER A 204 2.64 7.32 -18.42
C SER A 204 3.79 6.39 -18.87
N ALA A 205 4.11 5.29 -18.19
CA ALA A 205 5.10 4.31 -18.67
C ALA A 205 5.01 2.98 -17.89
N ARG A 206 5.26 1.85 -18.55
CA ARG A 206 5.48 0.56 -17.87
C ARG A 206 6.84 0.66 -17.16
N ASP A 207 6.86 0.66 -15.83
CA ASP A 207 8.11 0.44 -15.08
C ASP A 207 8.55 -1.01 -15.31
N GLU A 208 9.55 -1.20 -16.17
CA GLU A 208 10.17 -2.51 -16.44
C GLU A 208 10.81 -3.09 -15.16
N GLU A 209 11.23 -2.24 -14.21
CA GLU A 209 11.95 -2.63 -13.00
C GLU A 209 11.06 -3.37 -11.98
N TYR A 210 9.80 -2.97 -11.83
CA TYR A 210 8.90 -3.47 -10.78
C TYR A 210 7.80 -4.41 -11.30
N GLY A 211 7.77 -4.73 -12.59
CA GLY A 211 6.82 -5.67 -13.17
C GLY A 211 5.36 -5.17 -13.17
N PRO A 212 4.39 -6.04 -13.50
CA PRO A 212 2.98 -5.63 -13.55
C PRO A 212 2.48 -5.24 -12.17
N PHE A 213 1.84 -4.07 -12.09
CA PHE A 213 1.20 -3.56 -10.88
C PHE A 213 -0.31 -3.82 -11.00
N TRP A 214 -0.96 -4.39 -9.98
CA TRP A 214 -2.34 -4.88 -10.00
C TRP A 214 -3.34 -3.87 -9.41
N VAL A 215 -2.95 -3.12 -8.37
CA VAL A 215 -3.84 -2.13 -7.73
C VAL A 215 -4.46 -1.18 -8.76
N THR A 216 -5.76 -0.94 -8.66
CA THR A 216 -6.49 0.04 -9.48
C THR A 216 -6.91 1.24 -8.62
N LYS A 217 -7.31 2.35 -9.27
CA LYS A 217 -7.80 3.53 -8.54
C LYS A 217 -9.03 3.20 -7.70
N ASP A 218 -9.96 2.40 -8.24
CA ASP A 218 -11.18 1.99 -7.56
C ASP A 218 -10.88 1.12 -6.34
N PHE A 219 -10.04 0.09 -6.50
CA PHE A 219 -9.61 -0.76 -5.39
C PHE A 219 -8.94 0.07 -4.29
N MET A 220 -8.03 0.97 -4.67
CA MET A 220 -7.31 1.78 -3.70
C MET A 220 -8.26 2.74 -2.94
N CYS A 221 -9.26 3.30 -3.62
CA CYS A 221 -10.29 4.10 -2.96
C CYS A 221 -11.07 3.27 -1.94
N GLU A 222 -11.57 2.10 -2.33
CA GLU A 222 -12.29 1.20 -1.43
C GLU A 222 -11.43 0.79 -0.24
N TRP A 223 -10.17 0.43 -0.48
CA TRP A 223 -9.23 0.06 0.56
C TRP A 223 -8.99 1.19 1.57
N LEU A 224 -8.79 2.42 1.10
CA LEU A 224 -8.62 3.61 1.97
C LEU A 224 -9.87 3.88 2.83
N GLU A 225 -11.06 3.72 2.25
CA GLU A 225 -12.35 3.92 2.91
C GLU A 225 -12.63 2.83 3.95
N GLN A 226 -12.50 1.55 3.57
CA GLN A 226 -12.72 0.40 4.46
C GLN A 226 -11.79 0.42 5.67
N ASN A 227 -10.54 0.84 5.47
CA ASN A 227 -9.55 0.95 6.54
C ASN A 227 -9.63 2.26 7.34
N LYS A 228 -10.58 3.15 7.01
CA LYS A 228 -10.80 4.44 7.70
C LYS A 228 -9.52 5.25 7.84
N ILE A 229 -8.75 5.33 6.76
CA ILE A 229 -7.43 5.99 6.77
C ILE A 229 -7.57 7.47 7.12
N LEU A 230 -8.62 8.16 6.65
CA LEU A 230 -8.88 9.55 7.03
C LEU A 230 -9.17 9.70 8.53
N ASP A 231 -10.02 8.86 9.13
CA ASP A 231 -10.26 8.89 10.58
C ASP A 231 -8.98 8.64 11.38
N MET A 232 -8.08 7.79 10.88
CA MET A 232 -6.79 7.53 11.53
C MET A 232 -5.84 8.73 11.45
N ILE A 233 -5.86 9.47 10.34
CA ILE A 233 -5.06 10.69 10.14
C ILE A 233 -5.56 11.81 11.06
N PHE A 234 -6.88 12.05 11.05
CA PHE A 234 -7.47 13.25 11.66
C PHE A 234 -7.96 13.03 13.10
N THR A 235 -8.57 11.89 13.40
CA THR A 235 -9.29 11.70 14.67
C THR A 235 -8.50 10.89 15.68
N ARG A 236 -8.01 9.70 15.31
CA ARG A 236 -7.48 8.73 16.29
C ARG A 236 -6.13 9.13 16.90
N ASN A 237 -5.17 9.54 16.07
CA ASN A 237 -3.82 9.88 16.51
C ASN A 237 -3.29 11.11 15.74
N LEU A 238 -4.01 12.22 15.83
CA LEU A 238 -3.68 13.45 15.11
C LEU A 238 -2.24 13.91 15.43
N HIS A 239 -1.41 13.99 14.40
CA HIS A 239 -0.03 14.45 14.54
C HIS A 239 0.37 15.33 13.36
N LEU A 240 1.06 16.43 13.64
CA LEU A 240 1.42 17.44 12.64
C LEU A 240 2.21 16.85 11.46
N GLU A 241 3.20 16.00 11.74
CA GLU A 241 4.02 15.37 10.70
C GLU A 241 3.26 14.35 9.84
N VAL A 242 2.19 13.76 10.38
CA VAL A 242 1.30 12.87 9.63
C VAL A 242 0.42 13.70 8.69
N LEU A 243 -0.14 14.81 9.18
CA LEU A 243 -0.93 15.75 8.36
C LEU A 243 -0.13 16.23 7.13
N LYS A 244 1.11 16.69 7.34
CA LYS A 244 1.98 17.17 6.25
C LYS A 244 2.20 16.14 5.14
N ARG A 245 2.19 14.85 5.47
CA ARG A 245 2.37 13.72 4.52
C ARG A 245 1.05 13.15 3.99
N SER A 246 -0.09 13.62 4.49
CA SER A 246 -1.42 13.12 4.13
C SER A 246 -2.02 13.80 2.90
N TYR A 247 -1.38 14.86 2.38
CA TYR A 247 -1.86 15.62 1.23
C TYR A 247 -2.16 14.73 0.02
N LYS A 248 -1.29 13.76 -0.28
CA LYS A 248 -1.45 12.89 -1.45
C LYS A 248 -2.66 11.97 -1.32
N ILE A 249 -2.85 11.33 -0.17
CA ILE A 249 -4.05 10.51 0.12
C ILE A 249 -5.31 11.36 0.00
N MET A 250 -5.31 12.56 0.61
CA MET A 250 -6.47 13.44 0.60
C MET A 250 -6.82 13.90 -0.83
N THR A 251 -5.80 14.24 -1.61
CA THR A 251 -5.94 14.62 -3.02
C THR A 251 -6.44 13.47 -3.88
N PHE A 252 -5.90 12.26 -3.67
CA PHE A 252 -6.32 11.06 -4.38
C PHE A 252 -7.81 10.75 -4.14
N LEU A 253 -8.26 10.81 -2.88
CA LEU A 253 -9.68 10.62 -2.56
C LEU A 253 -10.56 11.74 -3.11
N ALA A 254 -10.08 12.99 -3.13
CA ALA A 254 -10.80 14.12 -3.70
C ALA A 254 -10.99 13.95 -5.22
N LEU A 255 -9.91 13.64 -5.95
CA LEU A 255 -9.92 13.40 -7.40
C LEU A 255 -10.88 12.29 -7.81
N ASN A 256 -10.95 11.22 -7.02
CA ASN A 256 -11.87 10.10 -7.25
C ASN A 256 -13.27 10.32 -6.63
N GLY A 257 -13.55 11.53 -6.13
CA GLY A 257 -14.87 11.92 -5.64
C GLY A 257 -15.35 11.17 -4.39
N LYS A 258 -14.41 10.66 -3.57
CA LYS A 258 -14.63 9.89 -2.34
C LYS A 258 -14.69 10.75 -1.06
N ILE A 259 -14.32 12.01 -1.14
CA ILE A 259 -14.55 12.98 -0.06
C ILE A 259 -16.03 13.40 -0.07
N ARG A 260 -16.81 13.03 0.95
CA ARG A 260 -18.22 13.41 1.11
C ARG A 260 -18.36 14.44 2.25
N ALA A 261 -19.61 14.82 2.51
CA ALA A 261 -19.97 15.75 3.57
C ALA A 261 -19.38 15.33 4.92
N GLY A 262 -19.61 14.06 5.31
CA GLY A 262 -19.17 13.54 6.60
C GLY A 262 -17.65 13.58 6.80
N GLU A 263 -16.85 13.33 5.76
CA GLU A 263 -15.39 13.43 5.87
C GLU A 263 -14.94 14.88 6.05
N VAL A 264 -15.55 15.83 5.33
CA VAL A 264 -15.22 17.26 5.49
C VAL A 264 -15.65 17.79 6.84
N GLU A 265 -16.85 17.46 7.30
CA GLU A 265 -17.38 17.84 8.62
C GLU A 265 -16.50 17.25 9.73
N MET A 266 -16.13 15.96 9.64
CA MET A 266 -15.21 15.32 10.59
C MET A 266 -13.87 16.05 10.66
N ILE A 267 -13.27 16.37 9.51
CA ILE A 267 -11.98 17.08 9.46
C ILE A 267 -12.12 18.50 10.04
N TRP A 268 -13.24 19.17 9.76
CA TRP A 268 -13.52 20.52 10.24
C TRP A 268 -13.74 20.59 11.76
N GLU A 269 -14.52 19.65 12.29
CA GLU A 269 -14.75 19.51 13.73
C GLU A 269 -13.43 19.26 14.47
N VAL A 270 -12.58 18.37 13.95
CA VAL A 270 -11.25 18.12 14.51
C VAL A 270 -10.39 19.37 14.52
N ALA A 271 -10.46 20.22 13.50
CA ALA A 271 -9.70 21.48 13.45
C ALA A 271 -10.20 22.51 14.49
N THR A 272 -11.47 22.43 14.86
CA THR A 272 -12.09 23.36 15.80
C THR A 272 -11.61 23.07 17.23
N GLY A 273 -11.00 24.05 17.89
CA GLY A 273 -10.54 23.91 19.27
C GLY A 273 -9.15 23.27 19.45
N LYS A 274 -8.41 23.01 18.37
CA LYS A 274 -6.99 22.59 18.44
C LYS A 274 -6.04 23.78 18.46
N HIS A 275 -4.79 23.51 18.84
CA HIS A 275 -3.71 24.49 18.78
C HIS A 275 -3.61 25.10 17.38
N GLU A 276 -3.41 26.41 17.31
CA GLU A 276 -3.44 27.22 16.08
C GLU A 276 -2.61 26.59 14.94
N THR A 277 -1.43 26.08 15.24
CA THR A 277 -0.56 25.41 14.26
C THR A 277 -1.19 24.17 13.62
N ILE A 278 -1.85 23.32 14.41
CA ILE A 278 -2.50 22.10 13.92
C ILE A 278 -3.73 22.49 13.10
N GLN A 279 -4.56 23.39 13.63
CA GLN A 279 -5.73 23.92 12.95
C GLN A 279 -5.35 24.51 11.57
N LYS A 280 -4.30 25.34 11.53
CA LYS A 280 -3.76 25.89 10.29
C LYS A 280 -3.40 24.81 9.28
N ASN A 281 -2.68 23.76 9.70
CA ASN A 281 -2.29 22.68 8.78
C ASN A 281 -3.49 21.89 8.25
N ILE A 282 -4.53 21.69 9.07
CA ILE A 282 -5.77 21.04 8.61
C ILE A 282 -6.47 21.91 7.57
N TYR A 283 -6.62 23.21 7.84
CA TYR A 283 -7.23 24.14 6.87
C TYR A 283 -6.39 24.30 5.61
N ASP A 284 -5.06 24.31 5.70
CA ASP A 284 -4.17 24.35 4.55
C ASP A 284 -4.33 23.07 3.69
N LEU A 285 -4.54 21.89 4.30
CA LEU A 285 -4.84 20.65 3.57
C LEU A 285 -6.21 20.69 2.87
N LEU A 286 -7.25 21.17 3.56
CA LEU A 286 -8.59 21.37 2.97
C LEU A 286 -8.52 22.37 1.80
N LEU A 287 -7.80 23.48 1.96
CA LEU A 287 -7.60 24.47 0.91
C LEU A 287 -6.90 23.87 -0.31
N GLN A 288 -5.80 23.12 -0.12
CA GLN A 288 -5.07 22.53 -1.24
C GLN A 288 -5.92 21.50 -2.01
N THR A 289 -6.80 20.76 -1.31
CA THR A 289 -7.68 19.77 -1.94
C THR A 289 -8.95 20.36 -2.55
N THR A 290 -9.31 21.59 -2.20
CA THR A 290 -10.55 22.28 -2.62
C THR A 290 -10.78 22.23 -4.13
N ARG A 291 -9.73 22.39 -4.96
CA ARG A 291 -9.84 22.38 -6.42
C ARG A 291 -10.31 21.05 -7.03
N TYR A 292 -10.23 19.96 -6.27
CA TYR A 292 -10.59 18.62 -6.70
C TYR A 292 -11.94 18.17 -6.16
N LEU A 293 -12.58 18.95 -5.28
CA LEU A 293 -13.83 18.59 -4.63
C LEU A 293 -15.05 18.89 -5.52
N LYS A 294 -16.09 18.06 -5.36
CA LYS A 294 -17.38 18.24 -6.04
C LYS A 294 -18.08 19.51 -5.55
N PRO A 295 -18.89 20.19 -6.40
CA PRO A 295 -19.56 21.45 -6.04
C PRO A 295 -20.44 21.37 -4.79
N GLU A 296 -21.04 20.21 -4.53
CA GLU A 296 -21.87 19.97 -3.34
C GLU A 296 -21.03 20.07 -2.06
N ILE A 297 -19.81 19.53 -2.09
CA ILE A 297 -18.87 19.57 -0.96
C ILE A 297 -18.32 20.99 -0.76
N LEU A 298 -18.05 21.71 -1.84
CA LEU A 298 -17.63 23.11 -1.77
C LEU A 298 -18.67 23.99 -1.07
N LYS A 299 -19.97 23.75 -1.31
CA LYS A 299 -21.05 24.46 -0.62
C LYS A 299 -21.05 24.18 0.88
N ILE A 300 -20.87 22.91 1.26
CA ILE A 300 -20.77 22.51 2.68
C ILE A 300 -19.60 23.24 3.35
N MET A 301 -18.43 23.30 2.70
CA MET A 301 -17.29 24.06 3.23
C MET A 301 -17.61 25.55 3.42
N VAL A 302 -18.37 26.17 2.51
CA VAL A 302 -18.81 27.57 2.66
C VAL A 302 -19.76 27.71 3.85
N ASP A 303 -20.69 26.79 4.03
CA ASP A 303 -21.65 26.83 5.13
C ASP A 303 -20.95 26.63 6.49
N LEU A 304 -19.95 25.75 6.56
CA LEU A 304 -19.08 25.57 7.73
C LEU A 304 -18.32 26.85 8.08
N ILE A 305 -17.78 27.56 7.08
CA ILE A 305 -17.10 28.86 7.31
C ILE A 305 -18.10 29.93 7.78
N ARG A 306 -19.30 29.98 7.19
CA ARG A 306 -20.34 30.95 7.56
C ARG A 306 -20.90 30.75 8.96
N ALA A 307 -20.88 29.51 9.46
CA ALA A 307 -21.30 29.20 10.82
C ALA A 307 -20.32 29.73 11.89
N LEU A 308 -19.09 30.10 11.50
CA LEU A 308 -18.12 30.68 12.42
C LEU A 308 -18.49 32.13 12.80
N PRO A 309 -18.21 32.57 14.03
CA PRO A 309 -18.29 33.98 14.38
C PRO A 309 -17.42 34.85 13.47
N HIS A 310 -17.91 35.99 12.99
CA HIS A 310 -17.16 36.85 12.06
C HIS A 310 -15.77 37.28 12.57
N GLY A 311 -15.60 37.42 13.88
CA GLY A 311 -14.31 37.76 14.51
C GLY A 311 -13.28 36.62 14.51
N SER A 312 -13.65 35.38 14.20
CA SER A 312 -12.75 34.22 14.18
C SER A 312 -12.31 33.82 12.77
N TYR A 313 -12.52 34.69 11.78
CA TYR A 313 -12.11 34.44 10.41
C TYR A 313 -10.58 34.52 10.30
N SER A 314 -9.94 33.40 10.00
CA SER A 314 -8.51 33.32 9.72
C SER A 314 -8.23 33.62 8.24
N GLN A 315 -6.95 33.83 7.92
CA GLN A 315 -6.50 33.96 6.53
C GLN A 315 -6.87 32.73 5.70
N GLN A 316 -6.82 31.53 6.28
CA GLN A 316 -7.19 30.28 5.62
C GLN A 316 -8.68 30.25 5.24
N HIS A 317 -9.57 30.74 6.11
CA HIS A 317 -11.00 30.82 5.79
C HIS A 317 -11.23 31.76 4.59
N ILE A 318 -10.57 32.91 4.57
CA ILE A 318 -10.68 33.88 3.47
C ILE A 318 -10.14 33.28 2.16
N ASP A 319 -9.00 32.59 2.21
CA ASP A 319 -8.40 31.98 1.03
C ASP A 319 -9.24 30.80 0.50
N MET A 320 -9.83 30.00 1.39
CA MET A 320 -10.81 28.96 1.01
C MET A 320 -12.04 29.59 0.35
N LEU A 321 -12.66 30.61 0.93
CA LEU A 321 -13.80 31.29 0.31
C LEU A 321 -13.45 31.87 -1.07
N ARG A 322 -12.27 32.48 -1.22
CA ARG A 322 -11.79 33.01 -2.50
C ARG A 322 -11.66 31.90 -3.54
N MET A 323 -11.01 30.79 -3.17
CA MET A 323 -10.79 29.65 -4.07
C MET A 323 -12.12 29.00 -4.48
N ILE A 324 -12.99 28.72 -3.51
CA ILE A 324 -14.31 28.13 -3.74
C ILE A 324 -15.15 29.01 -4.67
N SER A 325 -15.19 30.32 -4.40
CA SER A 325 -15.94 31.27 -5.23
C SER A 325 -15.44 31.26 -6.67
N GLY A 326 -14.12 31.28 -6.89
CA GLY A 326 -13.54 31.19 -8.22
C GLY A 326 -13.91 29.90 -8.96
N ILE A 327 -13.87 28.76 -8.27
CA ILE A 327 -14.25 27.46 -8.84
C ILE A 327 -15.73 27.45 -9.21
N LEU A 328 -16.63 27.82 -8.28
CA LEU A 328 -18.07 27.80 -8.51
C LEU A 328 -18.51 28.74 -9.65
N ILE A 329 -17.91 29.94 -9.73
CA ILE A 329 -18.15 30.86 -10.85
C ILE A 329 -17.69 30.23 -12.17
N SER A 330 -16.50 29.62 -12.20
CA SER A 330 -15.99 28.98 -13.42
C SER A 330 -16.88 27.83 -13.91
N ILE A 331 -17.50 27.09 -12.99
CA ILE A 331 -18.46 26.02 -13.30
C ILE A 331 -19.78 26.62 -13.80
N GLY A 332 -20.27 27.66 -13.14
CA GLY A 332 -21.49 28.38 -13.53
C GLY A 332 -21.38 28.99 -14.94
N SER A 333 -20.24 29.59 -15.28
CA SER A 333 -19.98 30.16 -16.61
C SER A 333 -19.82 29.12 -17.73
N LYS A 334 -19.57 27.85 -17.39
CA LYS A 334 -19.46 26.73 -18.36
C LYS A 334 -20.79 26.04 -18.64
N LYS A 335 -21.83 26.26 -17.82
CA LYS A 335 -23.19 25.86 -18.16
C LYS A 335 -23.78 26.92 -19.09
N PRO A 336 -24.41 26.57 -20.22
CA PRO A 336 -25.16 27.55 -20.99
C PRO A 336 -26.20 28.17 -20.08
N PHE A 337 -26.19 29.50 -19.97
CA PHE A 337 -27.24 30.25 -19.30
C PHE A 337 -28.54 30.01 -20.07
N GLU A 338 -29.34 29.03 -19.64
CA GLU A 338 -30.76 28.99 -20.01
C GLU A 338 -31.46 30.11 -19.23
N PHE A 339 -31.58 31.27 -19.89
CA PHE A 339 -32.60 32.25 -19.51
C PHE A 339 -33.97 31.63 -19.80
N GLN A 340 -34.65 31.17 -18.76
CA GLN A 340 -36.11 31.10 -18.80
C GLN A 340 -36.61 32.51 -18.45
N PHE A 341 -37.05 33.23 -19.48
CA PHE A 341 -37.86 34.45 -19.36
C PHE A 341 -39.30 34.10 -19.01
#